data_AF-A0A7C9D7Q6-F1
#
_entry.id   AF-A0A7C9D7Q6-F1
#
_cell.length_a   1.000
_cell.length_b   1.000
_cell.length_c   1.000
_cell.angle_alpha   90.00
_cell.angle_beta   90.00
_cell.angle_gamma   90.00
#
_symmetry.space_group_name_H-M   'P 1'
#
loop_
_entity.id
_entity.type
_entity.pdbx_description
1 polymer ?
#
loop_
_entity_poly.entity_id
_entity_poly.type
_entity_poly.pdbx_seq_one_letter_code
_entity_poly.pdbx_strand_id
1 'polypeptide(L)'
;VKLGAVPPLLAALQSDNAERVLLVVCNVAASAEGKAAMLDNDAVEQLVQLLRNSKGELGSNSTRENCVAGLYEIGKGSMRFRRLAKAAGAAEVLKAVAETAGERAREKARRVLVMLKGMQEG
;
A
#
# COMPACT_ATOMS: atom_id res chain seq x y z
N VAL A 1 -6.60 -21.23 -7.23
CA VAL A 1 -7.61 -20.65 -6.29
C VAL A 1 -7.96 -19.26 -6.77
N LYS A 2 -9.19 -19.01 -7.27
CA LYS A 2 -9.64 -17.66 -7.62
C LYS A 2 -9.84 -16.89 -6.30
N LEU A 3 -8.96 -15.95 -6.00
CA LEU A 3 -9.01 -15.13 -4.78
C LEU A 3 -10.15 -14.10 -4.85
N GLY A 4 -11.40 -14.58 -4.81
CA GLY A 4 -12.62 -13.75 -4.78
C GLY A 4 -12.78 -12.96 -3.48
N ALA A 5 -11.87 -13.10 -2.52
CA ALA A 5 -11.84 -12.35 -1.27
C ALA A 5 -11.15 -10.99 -1.40
N VAL A 6 -10.33 -10.76 -2.44
CA VAL A 6 -9.61 -9.47 -2.59
C VAL A 6 -10.58 -8.29 -2.77
N PRO A 7 -11.58 -8.33 -3.67
CA PRO A 7 -12.50 -7.19 -3.83
C PRO A 7 -13.29 -6.85 -2.55
N PRO A 8 -13.90 -7.82 -1.82
CA PRO A 8 -14.55 -7.53 -0.54
C PRO A 8 -13.61 -6.98 0.52
N LEU A 9 -12.37 -7.47 0.59
CA LEU A 9 -11.36 -6.97 1.53
C LEU A 9 -10.98 -5.52 1.22
N LEU A 10 -10.78 -5.18 -0.06
CA LEU A 10 -10.45 -3.82 -0.46
C LEU A 10 -11.62 -2.85 -0.19
N ALA A 11 -12.86 -3.28 -0.44
CA ALA A 11 -14.05 -2.49 -0.08
C ALA A 11 -14.16 -2.26 1.44
N ALA A 12 -13.82 -3.25 2.25
CA ALA A 12 -13.85 -3.15 3.70
C ALA A 12 -12.79 -2.20 4.29
N LEU A 13 -11.78 -1.79 3.51
CA LEU A 13 -10.81 -0.76 3.91
C LEU A 13 -11.45 0.64 4.12
N GLN A 14 -12.65 0.85 3.58
CA GLN A 14 -13.41 2.09 3.73
C GLN A 14 -14.30 2.10 4.99
N SER A 15 -14.20 1.07 5.85
CA SER A 15 -15.01 0.92 7.07
C SER A 15 -14.19 1.19 8.35
N ASP A 16 -14.88 1.35 9.49
CA ASP A 16 -14.28 1.55 10.83
C ASP A 16 -13.31 0.44 11.29
N ASN A 17 -13.22 -0.69 10.56
CA ASN A 17 -12.31 -1.80 10.86
C ASN A 17 -11.07 -1.87 9.95
N ALA A 18 -10.70 -0.78 9.28
CA ALA A 18 -9.60 -0.72 8.33
C ALA A 18 -8.30 -1.36 8.86
N GLU A 19 -7.97 -1.20 10.15
CA GLU A 19 -6.78 -1.82 10.75
C GLU A 19 -6.74 -3.35 10.65
N ARG A 20 -7.85 -4.03 10.99
CA ARG A 20 -7.92 -5.50 10.96
C ARG A 20 -7.92 -6.03 9.52
N VAL A 21 -8.61 -5.31 8.63
CA VAL A 21 -8.69 -5.65 7.21
C VAL A 21 -7.32 -5.52 6.55
N LEU A 22 -6.55 -4.49 6.91
CA LEU A 22 -5.19 -4.29 6.40
C LEU A 22 -4.23 -5.41 6.81
N LEU A 23 -4.37 -5.98 8.01
CA LEU A 23 -3.55 -7.12 8.43
C LEU A 23 -3.79 -8.34 7.53
N VAL A 24 -5.06 -8.58 7.16
CA VAL A 24 -5.43 -9.64 6.21
C VAL A 24 -4.87 -9.33 4.81
N VAL A 25 -4.96 -8.07 4.35
CA VAL A 25 -4.37 -7.63 3.08
C VAL A 25 -2.86 -7.85 3.05
N CYS A 26 -2.13 -7.55 4.12
CA CYS A 26 -0.70 -7.80 4.25
C CYS A 26 -0.36 -9.30 4.17
N ASN A 27 -1.14 -10.15 4.84
CA ASN A 27 -0.95 -11.60 4.78
C ASN A 27 -1.18 -12.16 3.37
N VAL A 28 -2.21 -11.67 2.67
CA VAL A 28 -2.44 -12.03 1.26
C VAL A 28 -1.29 -11.51 0.39
N ALA A 29 -0.82 -10.29 0.61
CA ALA A 29 0.32 -9.73 -0.12
C ALA A 29 1.67 -10.41 0.16
N ALA A 30 1.77 -11.29 1.17
CA ALA A 30 2.99 -12.03 1.44
C ALA A 30 3.21 -13.19 0.44
N SER A 31 2.15 -13.76 -0.15
CA SER A 31 2.24 -14.85 -1.14
C SER A 31 2.32 -14.32 -2.58
N ALA A 32 2.91 -15.10 -3.50
CA ALA A 32 3.02 -14.71 -4.90
C ALA A 32 1.64 -14.59 -5.57
N GLU A 33 0.74 -15.54 -5.29
CA GLU A 33 -0.63 -15.56 -5.79
C GLU A 33 -1.45 -14.39 -5.24
N GLY A 34 -1.27 -14.08 -3.95
CA GLY A 34 -1.97 -12.98 -3.31
C GLY A 34 -1.49 -11.62 -3.80
N LYS A 35 -0.18 -11.44 -4.03
CA LYS A 35 0.34 -10.23 -4.71
C LYS A 35 -0.25 -10.08 -6.11
N ALA A 36 -0.26 -11.16 -6.91
CA ALA A 36 -0.83 -11.11 -8.24
C ALA A 36 -2.30 -10.68 -8.20
N ALA A 37 -3.10 -11.30 -7.33
CA ALA A 37 -4.51 -10.95 -7.15
C ALA A 37 -4.70 -9.50 -6.68
N MET A 38 -3.88 -9.00 -5.75
CA MET A 38 -3.93 -7.59 -5.32
C MET A 38 -3.64 -6.63 -6.48
N LEU A 39 -2.67 -6.95 -7.33
CA LEU A 39 -2.33 -6.15 -8.50
C LEU A 39 -3.37 -6.24 -9.64
N ASP A 40 -4.13 -7.34 -9.70
CA ASP A 40 -5.25 -7.51 -10.64
C ASP A 40 -6.52 -6.78 -10.20
N ASN A 41 -6.63 -6.39 -8.92
CA ASN A 41 -7.81 -5.75 -8.34
C ASN A 41 -7.53 -4.31 -7.86
N ASP A 42 -6.60 -3.62 -8.52
CA ASP A 42 -6.29 -2.21 -8.28
C ASP A 42 -5.93 -1.85 -6.82
N ALA A 43 -5.43 -2.80 -6.04
CA ALA A 43 -5.10 -2.58 -4.63
C ALA A 43 -4.09 -1.43 -4.44
N VAL A 44 -3.18 -1.24 -5.40
CA VAL A 44 -2.17 -0.16 -5.35
C VAL A 44 -2.84 1.21 -5.42
N GLU A 45 -3.76 1.40 -6.35
CA GLU A 45 -4.49 2.66 -6.51
C GLU A 45 -5.32 2.95 -5.25
N GLN A 46 -6.06 1.95 -4.76
CA GLN A 46 -6.91 2.10 -3.58
C GLN A 46 -6.10 2.46 -2.32
N LEU A 47 -4.96 1.80 -2.09
CA LEU A 47 -4.08 2.11 -0.95
C LEU A 47 -3.46 3.51 -1.06
N VAL A 48 -3.11 3.96 -2.27
CA VAL A 48 -2.59 5.31 -2.50
C VAL A 48 -3.67 6.36 -2.29
N GLN A 49 -4.90 6.11 -2.72
CA GLN A 49 -6.06 6.98 -2.48
C GLN A 49 -6.38 7.07 -0.98
N LEU A 50 -6.37 5.96 -0.25
CA LEU A 50 -6.52 5.95 1.21
C LEU A 50 -5.44 6.79 1.91
N LEU A 51 -4.19 6.69 1.46
CA LEU A 51 -3.11 7.53 1.98
C LEU A 51 -3.29 9.02 1.63
N ARG A 52 -3.82 9.33 0.45
CA ARG A 52 -4.11 10.70 0.04
C ARG A 52 -5.24 11.32 0.87
N ASN A 53 -6.29 10.54 1.14
CA ASN A 53 -7.48 10.97 1.87
C ASN A 53 -7.27 10.99 3.40
N SER A 54 -6.26 10.29 3.92
CA SER A 54 -5.87 10.30 5.33
C SER A 54 -4.94 11.46 5.73
N LYS A 55 -4.84 12.49 4.87
CA LYS A 55 -4.28 13.80 5.23
C LYS A 55 -5.32 14.60 6.05
N GLY A 56 -5.23 14.52 7.38
CA GLY A 56 -6.06 15.30 8.30
C GLY A 56 -6.37 14.55 9.60
N GLU A 57 -7.27 15.11 10.42
CA GLU A 57 -7.74 14.52 11.69
C GLU A 57 -8.58 13.25 11.50
N LEU A 58 -9.05 12.97 10.27
CA LEU A 58 -9.94 11.86 9.93
C LEU A 58 -9.21 10.54 9.61
N GLY A 59 -7.87 10.54 9.56
CA GLY A 59 -7.08 9.34 9.28
C GLY A 59 -6.27 8.89 10.50
N SER A 60 -6.64 7.77 11.13
CA SER A 60 -5.83 7.17 12.21
C SER A 60 -4.40 6.90 11.75
N ASN A 61 -3.42 7.17 12.64
CA ASN A 61 -2.01 6.85 12.41
C ASN A 61 -1.81 5.40 11.96
N SER A 62 -2.61 4.48 12.49
CA SER A 62 -2.57 3.07 12.15
C SER A 62 -3.02 2.79 10.72
N THR A 63 -4.05 3.48 10.21
CA THR A 63 -4.51 3.32 8.81
C THR A 63 -3.39 3.68 7.84
N ARG A 64 -2.67 4.77 8.12
CA ARG A 64 -1.50 5.17 7.31
C ARG A 64 -0.38 4.16 7.39
N GLU A 65 0.01 3.75 8.60
CA GLU A 65 1.07 2.76 8.80
C GLU A 65 0.78 1.45 8.06
N ASN A 66 -0.46 0.99 8.17
CA ASN A 66 -0.93 -0.23 7.54
C ASN A 66 -0.97 -0.11 6.02
N CYS A 67 -1.48 1.00 5.45
CA CYS A 67 -1.50 1.19 4.00
C CYS A 67 -0.09 1.18 3.41
N VAL A 68 0.86 1.84 4.07
CA VAL A 68 2.26 1.82 3.66
C VAL A 68 2.86 0.40 3.79
N ALA A 69 2.49 -0.35 4.83
CA ALA A 69 2.92 -1.74 4.98
C ALA A 69 2.39 -2.63 3.84
N GLY A 70 1.12 -2.48 3.46
CA GLY A 70 0.53 -3.19 2.32
C GLY A 70 1.24 -2.86 1.00
N LEU A 71 1.51 -1.57 0.74
CA LEU A 71 2.28 -1.14 -0.45
C LEU A 71 3.69 -1.73 -0.46
N TYR A 72 4.36 -1.80 0.69
CA TYR A 72 5.68 -2.40 0.81
C TYR A 72 5.65 -3.90 0.49
N GLU A 73 4.69 -4.65 1.05
CA GLU A 73 4.56 -6.10 0.82
C GLU A 73 4.27 -6.43 -0.65
N ILE A 74 3.33 -5.71 -1.27
CA ILE A 74 2.99 -5.86 -2.69
C ILE A 74 4.19 -5.48 -3.59
N GLY A 75 4.97 -4.48 -3.20
CA GLY A 75 6.07 -3.95 -3.99
C GLY A 75 7.33 -4.82 -4.04
N LYS A 76 7.57 -5.67 -3.03
CA LYS A 76 8.76 -6.53 -2.97
C LYS A 76 8.88 -7.41 -4.23
N GLY A 77 9.93 -7.15 -5.01
CA GLY A 77 10.26 -7.90 -6.23
C GLY A 77 9.29 -7.71 -7.41
N SER A 78 8.37 -6.75 -7.34
CA SER A 78 7.29 -6.60 -8.34
C SER A 78 7.51 -5.41 -9.28
N MET A 79 7.93 -5.70 -10.51
CA MET A 79 7.98 -4.69 -11.59
C MET A 79 6.59 -4.18 -11.98
N ARG A 80 5.56 -5.03 -11.86
CA ARG A 80 4.16 -4.66 -12.11
C ARG A 80 3.67 -3.63 -11.08
N PHE A 81 3.98 -3.85 -9.79
CA PHE A 81 3.71 -2.86 -8.75
C PHE A 81 4.33 -1.52 -9.09
N ARG A 82 5.62 -1.49 -9.49
CA ARG A 82 6.32 -0.23 -9.81
C ARG A 82 5.59 0.59 -10.87
N ARG A 83 5.10 -0.04 -11.94
CA ARG A 83 4.32 0.65 -12.99
C ARG A 83 3.01 1.20 -12.45
N LEU A 84 2.25 0.40 -11.71
CA LEU A 84 0.96 0.80 -11.14
C LEU A 84 1.12 1.92 -10.09
N ALA A 85 2.10 1.80 -9.20
CA ALA A 85 2.36 2.81 -8.17
C ALA A 85 2.86 4.14 -8.76
N LYS A 86 3.60 4.12 -9.87
CA LYS A 86 3.93 5.33 -10.62
C LYS A 86 2.68 5.96 -11.25
N ALA A 87 1.82 5.16 -11.88
CA ALA A 87 0.57 5.64 -12.46
C ALA A 87 -0.38 6.26 -11.40
N ALA A 88 -0.39 5.71 -10.19
CA ALA A 88 -1.19 6.20 -9.06
C ALA A 88 -0.67 7.51 -8.42
N GLY A 89 0.54 7.99 -8.81
CA GLY A 89 1.20 9.11 -8.14
C GLY A 89 1.60 8.77 -6.69
N ALA A 90 2.03 7.53 -6.46
CA ALA A 90 2.39 7.06 -5.11
C ALA A 90 3.60 7.82 -4.53
N ALA A 91 4.49 8.33 -5.37
CA ALA A 91 5.72 8.97 -4.92
C ALA A 91 5.44 10.25 -4.10
N GLU A 92 4.54 11.10 -4.57
CA GLU A 92 4.14 12.35 -3.91
C GLU A 92 3.45 12.06 -2.57
N VAL A 93 2.56 11.06 -2.56
CA VAL A 93 1.83 10.65 -1.37
C VAL A 93 2.77 10.07 -0.32
N LEU A 94 3.68 9.17 -0.72
CA LEU A 94 4.64 8.54 0.19
C LEU A 94 5.68 9.51 0.75
N LYS A 95 6.08 10.54 0.00
CA LYS A 95 6.93 11.63 0.53
C LYS A 95 6.23 12.37 1.67
N ALA A 96 4.98 12.78 1.46
CA ALA A 96 4.20 13.44 2.51
C ALA A 96 4.02 12.55 3.74
N VAL A 97 3.75 11.25 3.56
CA VAL A 97 3.65 10.30 4.67
C VAL A 97 4.98 10.16 5.42
N ALA A 98 6.12 10.13 4.72
CA ALA A 98 7.43 10.05 5.37
C ALA A 98 7.76 11.28 6.24
N GLU A 99 7.20 12.44 5.90
CA GLU A 99 7.36 13.68 6.66
C GLU A 99 6.45 13.72 7.90
N THR A 100 5.18 13.30 7.75
CA THR A 100 4.15 13.51 8.79
C THR A 100 3.86 12.30 9.67
N ALA A 101 4.25 11.08 9.26
CA ALA A 101 3.90 9.86 9.98
C ALA A 101 4.93 9.45 11.04
N GLY A 102 4.52 8.56 11.94
CA GLY A 102 5.39 7.93 12.93
C GLY A 102 6.52 7.09 12.31
N GLU A 103 7.53 6.79 13.11
CA GLU A 103 8.80 6.18 12.68
C GLU A 103 8.62 4.93 11.80
N ARG A 104 7.76 4.00 12.22
CA ARG A 104 7.49 2.73 11.51
C ARG A 104 6.87 2.94 10.12
N ALA A 105 5.95 3.88 9.99
CA ALA A 105 5.32 4.23 8.72
C ALA A 105 6.30 4.97 7.81
N ARG A 106 7.09 5.90 8.39
CA ARG A 106 8.14 6.65 7.69
C ARG A 106 9.19 5.73 7.07
N GLU A 107 9.69 4.75 7.84
CA GLU A 107 10.72 3.82 7.35
C GLU A 107 10.21 3.02 6.13
N LYS A 108 9.01 2.44 6.24
CA LYS A 108 8.42 1.68 5.13
C LYS A 108 8.13 2.56 3.91
N ALA A 109 7.66 3.80 4.13
CA ALA A 109 7.40 4.74 3.03
C ALA A 109 8.69 5.04 2.26
N ARG A 110 9.81 5.25 2.96
CA ARG A 110 11.13 5.42 2.33
C ARG A 110 11.56 4.19 1.53
N ARG A 111 11.34 2.97 2.04
CA ARG A 111 11.64 1.74 1.29
C ARG A 111 10.81 1.62 0.01
N VAL A 112 9.52 1.93 0.07
CA VAL A 112 8.67 1.94 -1.15
C VAL A 112 9.14 3.01 -2.14
N LEU A 113 9.52 4.20 -1.67
CA LEU A 113 10.10 5.24 -2.54
C LEU A 113 11.39 4.76 -3.25
N VAL A 114 12.25 4.01 -2.56
CA VAL A 114 13.43 3.39 -3.17
C VAL A 114 13.02 2.37 -4.23
N MET A 115 12.03 1.51 -3.96
CA MET A 115 11.49 0.57 -4.94
C MET A 115 10.95 1.26 -6.20
N LEU A 116 10.35 2.46 -6.03
CA LEU A 116 9.77 3.24 -7.13
C LEU A 116 10.79 3.92 -8.02
N LYS A 117 11.88 4.45 -7.42
CA LYS A 117 13.00 5.03 -8.16
C LYS A 117 13.62 4.00 -9.12
N GLY A 118 13.48 2.71 -8.80
CA GLY A 118 14.34 1.69 -9.36
C GLY A 118 15.74 1.94 -8.82
N MET A 119 16.49 0.89 -8.63
CA MET A 119 17.92 1.02 -8.42
C MET A 119 18.46 1.87 -9.60
N GLN A 120 18.86 3.12 -9.34
CA GLN A 120 19.78 3.85 -10.22
C GLN A 120 21.19 3.40 -9.85
N GLU A 121 21.46 2.11 -9.97
CA GLU A 121 22.79 1.50 -9.92
C GLU A 121 22.57 0.26 -10.80
N GLY A 122 23.10 0.19 -12.02
CA GLY A 122 24.53 0.24 -12.28
C GLY A 122 25.03 -1.18 -12.14
#